data_AF-A0A0R3CWE5-F1
#
_entry.id   AF-A0A0R3CWE5-F1
#
_cell.length_a   1.000
_cell.length_b   1.000
_cell.length_c   1.000
_cell.angle_alpha   90.00
_cell.angle_beta   90.00
_cell.angle_gamma   90.00
#
_symmetry.space_group_name_H-M   'P 1'
#
loop_
_entity.id
_entity.type
_entity.pdbx_description
1 polymer ?
#
loop_
_entity_poly.entity_id
_entity_poly.type
_entity_poly.pdbx_seq_one_letter_code
_entity_poly.pdbx_strand_id
1 'polypeptide(L)' 'MHYAMANGAAIPAIGLGIYALKDEACSVLVAHAIWLGYRHVDTAAYYANEREVGEGLHSSGVALCQY' A
#
# COMPACT_ATOMS: atom_id res chain seq x y z
N MET A 1 -14.01 2.86 -9.48
CA MET A 1 -13.40 2.76 -8.13
C MET A 1 -14.13 3.78 -7.26
N HIS A 2 -14.58 3.41 -6.06
CA HIS A 2 -15.26 4.35 -5.14
C HIS A 2 -14.22 5.04 -4.26
N TYR A 3 -14.46 6.31 -3.93
CA TYR A 3 -13.59 7.14 -3.10
C TYR A 3 -14.36 7.71 -1.91
N ALA A 4 -13.69 7.77 -0.76
CA ALA A 4 -14.13 8.51 0.41
C ALA A 4 -13.49 9.91 0.38
N MET A 5 -14.28 10.94 0.65
CA MET A 5 -13.79 12.30 0.73
C MET A 5 -13.43 12.64 2.18
N ALA A 6 -12.16 12.97 2.44
CA ALA A 6 -11.67 13.36 3.75
C ALA A 6 -10.89 14.68 3.63
N ASN A 7 -11.51 15.78 4.04
CA ASN A 7 -10.89 17.13 4.03
C ASN A 7 -10.26 17.51 2.67
N GLY A 8 -10.93 17.17 1.56
CA GLY A 8 -10.45 17.47 0.21
C GLY A 8 -9.59 16.36 -0.42
N ALA A 9 -9.14 15.36 0.34
CA ALA A 9 -8.51 14.16 -0.22
C ALA A 9 -9.57 13.16 -0.71
N ALA A 10 -9.39 12.63 -1.92
CA ALA A 10 -10.14 11.51 -2.45
C ALA A 10 -9.39 10.20 -2.18
N ILE A 11 -9.75 9.52 -1.09
CA ILE A 11 -9.06 8.29 -0.64
C ILE A 11 -9.78 7.07 -1.23
N PRO A 12 -9.10 6.09 -1.85
CA PRO A 12 -9.73 4.85 -2.28
C PRO A 12 -10.52 4.21 -1.13
N ALA A 13 -11.79 3.87 -1.37
CA ALA A 13 -12.68 3.38 -0.31
C ALA A 13 -12.25 2.03 0.29
N ILE A 14 -11.35 1.32 -0.38
CA ILE A 14 -10.72 0.09 0.10
C ILE A 14 -9.21 0.32 0.16
N GLY A 15 -8.63 0.08 1.33
CA GLY A 15 -7.19 0.15 1.58
C GLY A 15 -6.64 -1.15 2.20
N LEU A 16 -5.33 -1.32 2.10
CA LEU A 16 -4.59 -2.42 2.72
C LEU A 16 -3.80 -1.89 3.92
N GLY A 17 -4.23 -2.27 5.13
CA GLY A 17 -3.44 -2.05 6.33
C GLY A 17 -2.44 -3.18 6.54
N ILE A 18 -1.19 -2.83 6.87
CA ILE A 18 -0.07 -3.79 6.99
C ILE A 18 0.43 -3.98 8.43
N TYR A 19 -0.40 -3.63 9.41
CA TYR A 19 -0.08 -3.81 10.82
C TYR A 19 0.34 -5.27 11.12
N ALA A 20 1.39 -5.42 11.93
CA ALA A 20 2.00 -6.68 12.35
C ALA A 20 2.67 -7.53 11.26
N LEU A 21 2.63 -7.13 9.98
CA LEU A 21 3.40 -7.80 8.93
C LEU A 21 4.88 -7.38 8.98
N LYS A 22 5.77 -8.34 8.73
CA LYS A 22 7.21 -8.16 8.83
C LYS A 22 7.91 -8.86 7.68
N ASP A 23 9.14 -8.40 7.44
CA ASP A 23 10.08 -9.02 6.51
C ASP A 23 9.45 -9.27 5.12
N GLU A 24 9.85 -10.36 4.47
CA GLU A 24 9.41 -10.73 3.12
C GLU A 24 7.87 -10.85 2.98
N ALA A 25 7.16 -11.26 4.03
CA ALA A 25 5.71 -11.37 3.97
C ALA A 25 5.04 -10.00 3.73
N CYS A 26 5.62 -8.92 4.26
CA CYS A 26 5.12 -7.56 4.05
C CYS A 26 5.33 -7.13 2.60
N SER A 27 6.55 -7.27 2.07
CA SER A 27 6.87 -6.82 0.71
C SER A 27 6.13 -7.62 -0.36
N VAL A 28 6.02 -8.95 -0.19
CA VAL A 28 5.26 -9.83 -1.11
C VAL A 28 3.77 -9.47 -1.12
N LEU A 29 3.17 -9.25 0.06
CA LEU A 29 1.76 -8.88 0.14
C LEU A 29 1.50 -7.53 -0.54
N VAL A 30 2.35 -6.53 -0.28
CA VAL A 30 2.21 -5.20 -0.89
C VAL A 30 2.35 -5.30 -2.41
N ALA A 31 3.36 -6.01 -2.93
CA ALA A 31 3.56 -6.18 -4.37
C ALA A 31 2.33 -6.83 -5.03
N HIS A 32 1.81 -7.91 -4.45
CA HIS A 32 0.63 -8.60 -4.95
C HIS A 32 -0.63 -7.72 -4.88
N ALA A 33 -0.85 -6.99 -3.78
CA ALA A 33 -2.02 -6.13 -3.65
C ALA A 33 -2.04 -5.02 -4.70
N ILE A 34 -0.90 -4.37 -4.94
CA ILE A 34 -0.78 -3.33 -5.96
C ILE A 34 -0.99 -3.91 -7.36
N TRP A 35 -0.42 -5.09 -7.64
CA TRP A 35 -0.65 -5.81 -8.91
C TRP A 35 -2.13 -6.16 -9.12
N LEU A 36 -2.84 -6.58 -8.06
CA LEU A 36 -4.28 -6.88 -8.09
C LEU A 36 -5.18 -5.64 -8.23
N GLY A 37 -4.64 -4.43 -8.03
CA GLY A 37 -5.39 -3.18 -8.21
C GLY A 37 -5.64 -2.37 -6.94
N TYR A 38 -5.08 -2.75 -5.79
CA TYR A 38 -5.10 -1.87 -4.61
C TYR A 38 -4.35 -0.57 -4.92
N ARG A 39 -4.89 0.55 -4.44
CA ARG A 39 -4.32 1.90 -4.65
C ARG A 39 -4.13 2.68 -3.35
N HIS A 40 -4.39 2.04 -2.21
CA HIS A 40 -4.19 2.62 -0.90
C HIS A 40 -3.55 1.58 0.02
N VAL A 41 -2.32 1.86 0.43
CA VAL A 41 -1.59 1.11 1.45
C VAL A 41 -1.47 2.00 2.68
N ASP A 42 -1.75 1.44 3.85
CA ASP A 42 -1.68 2.13 5.14
C ASP A 42 -0.59 1.49 6.00
N THR A 43 0.33 2.30 6.51
CA THR A 43 1.46 1.92 7.35
C THR A 43 1.70 2.99 8.43
N ALA A 44 2.54 2.67 9.42
CA ALA A 44 3.00 3.61 10.44
C ALA A 44 4.45 3.33 10.85
N ALA A 45 5.20 4.37 11.19
CA ALA A 45 6.58 4.25 11.68
C ALA A 45 6.73 3.28 12.87
N TYR A 46 5.73 3.21 13.76
CA TYR A 46 5.72 2.26 14.89
C TYR A 46 5.76 0.79 14.43
N TYR A 47 5.23 0.50 13.24
CA TYR A 47 5.22 -0.84 12.67
C TYR A 47 6.60 -1.24 12.16
N ALA A 48 7.54 -0.30 12.00
CA ALA A 48 8.93 -0.54 11.60
C ALA A 48 9.03 -1.52 10.42
N ASN A 49 8.22 -1.30 9.38
CA ASN A 49 8.15 -2.10 8.16
C ASN A 49 7.96 -1.24 6.88
N GLU A 50 8.26 0.06 6.96
CA GLU A 50 8.14 1.00 5.83
C GLU A 50 9.11 0.65 4.68
N ARG A 51 10.24 0.00 5.01
CA ARG A 51 11.20 -0.47 4.01
C ARG A 51 10.57 -1.55 3.13
N GLU A 52 9.94 -2.54 3.74
CA GLU A 52 9.28 -3.65 3.08
C GLU A 52 8.08 -3.18 2.24
N VAL A 53 7.35 -2.17 2.72
CA VAL A 53 6.32 -1.49 1.93
C VAL A 53 6.92 -0.86 0.67
N GLY A 54 8.04 -0.14 0.80
CA GLY A 54 8.77 0.44 -0.33
C GLY A 54 9.26 -0.60 -1.34
N GLU A 55 9.81 -1.72 -0.85
CA GLU A 55 10.24 -2.84 -1.68
C GLU A 55 9.07 -3.48 -2.45
N GLY A 56 7.94 -3.68 -1.78
CA GLY A 56 6.73 -4.21 -2.41
C GLY A 56 6.16 -3.28 -3.48
N LEU A 57 6.14 -1.96 -3.22
CA LEU A 57 5.73 -0.95 -4.19
C LEU A 57 6.60 -1.01 -5.45
N HIS A 58 7.92 -1.06 -5.29
CA HIS A 58 8.86 -1.13 -6.42
C HIS A 58 8.74 -2.45 -7.21
N SER A 59 8.55 -3.56 -6.49
CA SER A 59 8.47 -4.90 -7.09
C SER A 59 7.12 -5.21 -7.75
N SER A 60 6.09 -4.40 -7.49
CA SER A 60 4.74 -4.59 -8.04
C SER A 60 4.65 -4.50 -9.57
N GLY A 61 5.65 -3.91 -10.23
CA GLY A 61 5.65 -3.66 -11.68
C GLY A 61 4.62 -2.62 -12.13
N VAL A 62 3.95 -1.93 -11.20
CA VAL A 62 2.98 -0.86 -11.49
C VAL A 62 3.65 0.50 -11.35
N ALA A 63 3.49 1.36 -12.36
CA ALA A 63 4.07 2.69 -12.34
C ALA A 63 3.51 3.54 -11.18
N LEU A 64 4.41 4.15 -10.41
CA LEU A 64 4.08 5.06 -9.31
C LEU A 64 3.61 6.45 -9.78
N CYS A 65 3.71 6.77 -11.07
CA CYS A 65 3.29 8.08 -11.61
C CYS A 65 1.80 8.12 -12.00
N GLN A 66 0.96 7.27 -11.39
CA GLN A 66 -0.50 7.31 -11.52
C GLN A 66 -1.21 7.73 -10.21
N TYR A 67 -0.46 8.23 -9.22
CA TYR A 67 -0.94 8.54 -7.86
C TYR A 67 -0.78 10.02 -7.52
#